data_AF-A0A2N8TJS1-F1
#
_entry.id   AF-A0A2N8TJS1-F1
#
_cell.length_a   1.000
_cell.length_b   1.000
_cell.length_c   1.000
_cell.angle_alpha   90.00
_cell.angle_beta   90.00
_cell.angle_gamma   90.00
#
_symmetry.space_group_name_H-M   'P 1'
#
loop_
_entity.id
_entity.type
_entity.pdbx_description
1 polymer ?
#
loop_
_entity_poly.entity_id
_entity_poly.type
_entity_poly.pdbx_seq_one_letter_code
_entity_poly.pdbx_strand_id
1 'polypeptide(L)'
;MSVHDELTSVQRSLDEVFRSLGRLEKQLGTGGLEMRRVRADANHLRESVALLRDAAAASPAAPKRPDLVTISDTPYDSALWSDSDDEGLGARDRRAP
;
A
#
# COMPACT_ATOMS: atom_id res chain seq x y z
N MET A 1 9.41 18.81 -14.59
CA MET A 1 8.88 17.67 -15.36
C MET A 1 7.67 17.13 -14.61
N SER A 2 6.64 16.67 -15.32
CA SER A 2 5.48 16.03 -14.68
C SER A 2 5.84 14.62 -14.22
N VAL A 3 5.18 14.11 -13.17
CA VAL A 3 5.28 12.69 -12.75
C VAL A 3 5.01 11.74 -13.92
N HIS A 4 4.11 12.12 -14.83
CA HIS A 4 3.83 11.33 -16.02
C HIS A 4 5.00 11.29 -17.01
N ASP A 5 5.74 12.40 -17.16
CA ASP A 5 6.94 12.47 -18.00
C ASP A 5 8.05 11.59 -17.43
N GLU A 6 8.23 11.63 -16.10
CA GLU A 6 9.20 10.81 -15.39
C GLU A 6 8.88 9.32 -15.53
N LEU A 7 7.61 8.93 -15.34
CA LEU A 7 7.17 7.55 -15.57
C LEU A 7 7.40 7.09 -17.01
N THR A 8 7.13 7.96 -17.99
CA THR A 8 7.39 7.65 -19.40
C THR A 8 8.90 7.51 -19.67
N SER A 9 9.74 8.32 -19.04
CA SER A 9 11.20 8.22 -19.12
C SER A 9 11.72 6.90 -18.52
N VAL A 10 11.18 6.49 -17.36
CA VAL A 10 11.49 5.20 -16.72
C VAL A 10 11.09 4.04 -17.63
N GLN A 11 9.92 4.08 -18.26
CA GLN A 11 9.47 3.04 -19.20
C GLN A 11 10.41 2.88 -20.40
N ARG A 12 10.86 3.99 -21.00
CA ARG A 12 11.85 3.95 -22.09
C ARG A 12 13.18 3.37 -21.62
N SER A 13 13.64 3.76 -20.44
CA SER A 13 14.87 3.22 -19.84
C SER A 13 14.77 1.71 -19.62
N LEU A 14 13.61 1.22 -19.16
CA LEU A 14 13.37 -0.23 -19.02
C LEU A 14 13.41 -0.94 -20.37
N ASP A 15 12.80 -0.39 -21.41
CA ASP A 15 12.87 -0.97 -22.76
C ASP A 15 14.32 -1.07 -23.26
N GLU A 16 15.17 -0.07 -22.99
CA GLU A 16 16.61 -0.12 -23.28
C GLU A 16 17.35 -1.19 -22.46
N VAL A 17 16.98 -1.37 -21.18
CA VAL A 17 17.50 -2.47 -20.35
C VAL A 17 17.12 -3.81 -20.97
N PHE A 18 15.88 -4.03 -21.39
CA PHE A 18 15.45 -5.27 -22.05
C PHE A 18 16.23 -5.53 -23.34
N ARG A 19 16.43 -4.50 -24.17
CA ARG A 19 17.27 -4.60 -25.38
C ARG A 19 18.69 -5.02 -25.04
N SER A 20 19.26 -4.44 -23.98
CA SER A 20 20.62 -4.72 -23.52
C SER A 20 20.75 -6.13 -22.94
N LEU A 21 19.78 -6.57 -22.13
CA LEU A 21 19.70 -7.94 -21.61
C LEU A 21 19.54 -8.97 -22.73
N GLY A 22 18.78 -8.66 -23.78
CA GLY A 22 18.67 -9.53 -24.96
C GLY A 22 19.99 -9.68 -25.73
N ARG A 23 20.81 -8.61 -25.81
CA ARG A 23 22.16 -8.70 -26.37
C ARG A 23 23.10 -9.50 -25.46
N LEU A 24 23.02 -9.27 -24.15
CA LEU A 24 23.85 -9.96 -23.17
C LEU A 24 23.55 -11.47 -23.13
N GLU A 25 22.28 -11.85 -23.19
CA GLU A 25 21.88 -13.26 -23.26
C GLU A 25 22.47 -13.96 -24.49
N LYS A 26 22.47 -13.30 -25.65
CA LYS A 26 23.07 -13.86 -26.87
C LYS A 26 24.57 -14.10 -26.72
N GLN A 27 25.26 -13.31 -25.89
CA GLN A 27 26.70 -13.42 -25.66
C GLN A 27 27.05 -14.43 -24.56
N LEU A 28 26.27 -14.47 -23.48
CA LEU A 28 26.52 -15.31 -22.29
C LEU A 28 25.81 -16.67 -22.35
N GLY A 29 24.84 -16.83 -23.26
CA GLY A 29 23.98 -18.01 -23.35
C GLY A 29 22.75 -17.94 -22.44
N THR A 30 21.67 -18.57 -22.90
CA THR A 30 20.33 -18.56 -22.27
C THR A 30 20.25 -19.37 -20.96
N GLY A 31 21.23 -20.22 -20.68
CA GLY A 31 21.18 -21.20 -19.59
C GLY A 31 21.65 -20.71 -18.21
N GLY A 32 22.23 -19.52 -18.12
CA GLY A 32 22.78 -19.01 -16.87
C GLY A 32 21.70 -18.66 -15.84
N LEU A 33 21.83 -19.16 -14.60
CA LEU A 33 20.92 -18.83 -13.50
C LEU A 33 20.82 -17.31 -13.30
N GLU A 34 21.96 -16.62 -13.32
CA GLU A 34 22.00 -15.15 -13.16
C GLU A 34 21.28 -14.42 -14.29
N MET A 35 21.41 -14.89 -15.53
CA MET A 35 20.70 -14.30 -16.68
C MET A 35 19.18 -14.46 -16.52
N ARG A 36 18.73 -15.63 -16.05
CA ARG A 36 17.31 -15.89 -15.76
C ARG A 36 16.81 -15.00 -14.62
N ARG A 37 17.59 -14.85 -13.56
CA ARG A 37 17.26 -14.01 -12.40
C ARG A 37 17.13 -12.54 -12.81
N VAL A 38 18.13 -11.99 -13.47
CA VAL A 38 18.12 -10.60 -13.94
C VAL A 38 16.93 -10.33 -14.86
N ARG A 39 16.57 -11.29 -15.73
CA ARG A 39 15.38 -11.17 -16.58
C ARG A 39 14.07 -11.18 -15.76
N ALA A 40 13.97 -12.06 -14.77
CA ALA A 40 12.80 -12.10 -13.90
C ALA A 40 12.64 -10.79 -13.13
N ASP A 41 13.74 -10.25 -12.59
CA ASP A 41 13.75 -8.98 -11.87
C ASP A 41 13.37 -7.80 -12.78
N ALA A 42 13.88 -7.77 -14.02
CA ALA A 42 13.52 -6.75 -14.99
C ALA A 42 12.03 -6.80 -15.39
N ASN A 43 11.47 -8.01 -15.56
CA ASN A 43 10.04 -8.20 -15.80
C ASN A 43 9.21 -7.72 -14.61
N HIS A 44 9.60 -8.11 -13.40
CA HIS A 44 8.91 -7.70 -12.18
C HIS A 44 8.96 -6.17 -11.98
N LEU A 45 10.08 -5.54 -12.30
CA LEU A 45 10.20 -4.09 -12.26
C LEU A 45 9.30 -3.41 -13.30
N ARG A 46 9.18 -3.96 -14.51
CA ARG A 46 8.26 -3.46 -15.55
C ARG A 46 6.81 -3.51 -15.07
N GLU A 47 6.40 -4.62 -14.46
CA GLU A 47 5.06 -4.77 -13.87
C GLU A 47 4.84 -3.78 -12.73
N SER A 48 5.81 -3.64 -11.82
CA SER A 48 5.74 -2.70 -10.70
C SER A 48 5.61 -1.25 -11.18
N VAL A 49 6.32 -0.85 -12.23
CA VAL A 49 6.22 0.49 -12.83
C VAL A 49 4.87 0.69 -13.53
N ALA A 50 4.31 -0.34 -14.17
CA ALA A 50 2.98 -0.26 -14.75
C ALA A 50 1.91 -0.04 -13.66
N LEU A 51 1.98 -0.80 -12.56
CA LEU A 51 1.10 -0.61 -11.40
C LEU A 51 1.26 0.79 -10.77
N LEU A 52 2.50 1.28 -10.66
CA LEU A 52 2.77 2.63 -10.14
C LEU A 52 2.13 3.71 -11.03
N ARG A 53 2.21 3.56 -12.34
CA ARG A 53 1.57 4.48 -13.29
C ARG A 53 0.06 4.44 -13.15
N ASP A 54 -0.52 3.26 -13.03
CA ASP A 54 -1.97 3.12 -12.91
C ASP A 54 -2.45 3.71 -11.57
N ALA A 55 -1.69 3.52 -10.48
CA ALA A 55 -1.95 4.18 -9.20
C ALA A 55 -1.82 5.71 -9.28
N ALA A 56 -0.81 6.22 -10.01
CA ALA A 56 -0.64 7.66 -10.24
C ALA A 56 -1.80 8.25 -11.06
N ALA A 57 -2.33 7.51 -12.04
CA ALA A 57 -3.49 7.91 -12.83
C ALA A 57 -4.81 7.81 -12.04
N ALA A 58 -4.91 6.84 -11.13
CA ALA A 58 -6.07 6.64 -10.27
C ALA A 58 -6.12 7.62 -9.09
N SER A 59 -5.01 8.28 -8.75
CA SER A 59 -4.96 9.27 -7.68
C SER A 59 -5.82 10.49 -8.07
N PRO A 60 -7.00 10.68 -7.44
CA PRO A 60 -7.81 11.85 -7.73
C PRO A 60 -7.05 13.07 -7.20
N ALA A 61 -7.00 14.15 -7.99
CA ALA A 61 -6.50 15.44 -7.54
C ALA A 61 -7.15 15.83 -6.21
N ALA A 62 -6.41 15.68 -5.10
CA ALA A 62 -6.87 15.70 -3.72
C ALA A 62 -8.08 14.78 -3.43
N PRO A 63 -8.01 13.83 -2.47
CA PRO A 63 -9.22 13.19 -1.99
C PRO A 63 -10.14 14.30 -1.48
N LYS A 64 -11.33 14.42 -2.07
CA LYS A 64 -12.42 15.21 -1.51
C LYS A 64 -12.54 14.71 -0.07
N ARG A 65 -12.12 15.51 0.92
CA ARG A 65 -12.13 15.11 2.33
C ARG A 65 -13.51 14.48 2.58
N PRO A 66 -13.59 13.25 3.12
CA PRO A 66 -14.89 12.69 3.47
C PRO A 66 -15.59 13.72 4.36
N ASP A 67 -16.90 13.87 4.17
CA ASP A 67 -17.68 14.81 4.98
C ASP A 67 -17.41 14.50 6.45
N LEU A 68 -16.76 15.45 7.12
CA LEU A 68 -16.44 15.30 8.53
C LEU A 68 -17.75 15.48 9.29
N VAL A 69 -18.21 14.43 9.94
CA VAL A 69 -19.33 14.52 10.88
C VAL A 69 -18.80 15.22 12.13
N THR A 70 -19.27 16.45 12.38
CA THR A 70 -18.96 17.19 13.60
C THR A 70 -19.55 16.44 14.79
N ILE A 71 -18.70 15.83 15.60
CA ILE A 71 -19.09 15.30 16.90
C ILE A 71 -19.20 16.48 17.85
N SER A 72 -20.31 16.57 18.58
CA SER A 72 -20.50 17.64 19.56
C SER A 72 -19.60 17.42 20.77
N ASP A 73 -18.93 18.47 21.23
CA ASP A 73 -18.18 18.48 22.50
C ASP A 73 -19.11 18.59 23.72
N THR A 74 -20.44 18.55 23.52
CA THR A 74 -21.40 18.55 24.62
C THR A 74 -21.19 17.30 25.48
N PRO A 75 -20.87 17.45 26.77
CA PRO A 75 -20.76 16.31 27.67
C PRO A 75 -22.05 15.50 27.65
N TYR A 76 -21.93 14.18 27.60
CA TYR A 76 -23.09 13.31 27.72
C TYR A 76 -23.78 13.52 29.07
N ASP A 77 -25.10 13.36 29.10
CA ASP A 77 -25.86 13.40 30.36
C ASP A 77 -25.37 12.29 31.29
N SER A 78 -24.96 12.64 32.50
CA SER A 78 -24.53 11.69 33.52
C SER A 78 -25.64 10.72 33.95
N ALA A 79 -26.91 11.08 33.72
CA ALA A 79 -28.04 10.20 33.97
C ALA A 79 -28.05 8.95 33.08
N LEU A 80 -27.40 9.00 31.89
CA LEU A 80 -27.23 7.83 31.01
C LEU A 80 -26.37 6.71 31.62
N TRP A 81 -25.63 6.99 32.70
CA TRP A 81 -24.63 6.10 33.29
C TRP A 81 -24.92 5.80 34.77
N SER A 82 -26.12 6.16 35.26
CA SER A 82 -26.47 6.06 36.68
C SER A 82 -26.72 4.64 37.18
N ASP A 83 -26.96 3.66 36.30
CA ASP A 83 -27.06 2.24 36.68
C ASP A 83 -25.73 1.47 36.54
N SER A 84 -24.69 2.11 35.99
CA SER A 84 -23.41 1.44 35.68
C SER A 84 -22.57 1.12 36.93
N ASP A 85 -22.92 1.68 38.09
CA ASP A 85 -22.26 1.38 39.37
C ASP A 85 -22.83 0.10 40.06
N ASP A 86 -23.96 -0.44 39.58
CA ASP A 86 -24.63 -1.61 40.20
C ASP A 86 -24.22 -2.96 39.58
N GLU A 87 -23.18 -2.97 38.74
CA GLU A 87 -22.53 -4.20 38.29
C GLU A 87 -21.18 -4.40 39.01
N GLY A 88 -21.25 -5.03 40.19
CA GLY A 88 -20.22 -5.98 40.61
C GLY A 88 -19.24 -5.54 41.70
N LEU A 89 -19.71 -5.25 42.91
CA LEU A 89 -18.94 -5.66 44.09
C LEU A 89 -19.10 -7.16 44.27
N GLY A 90 -18.19 -7.94 43.69
CA GLY A 90 -18.08 -9.37 43.96
C GLY A 90 -18.18 -9.61 45.47
N ALA A 91 -19.22 -10.34 45.89
CA ALA A 91 -19.46 -10.65 47.30
C ALA A 91 -18.16 -11.15 47.94
N ARG A 92 -17.72 -10.52 49.04
CA ARG A 92 -16.41 -10.73 49.67
C ARG A 92 -16.14 -12.17 50.14
N ASP A 93 -17.10 -13.09 50.01
CA ASP A 93 -17.00 -14.46 50.52
C ASP A 93 -17.29 -15.58 49.51
N ARG A 94 -17.38 -15.30 48.20
CA ARG A 94 -17.44 -16.41 47.22
C ARG A 94 -16.06 -16.73 46.68
N ARG A 95 -15.39 -17.70 47.33
CA ARG A 95 -14.27 -18.42 46.72
C ARG A 95 -14.82 -19.16 45.50
N ALA A 96 -14.34 -18.82 44.30
CA ALA A 96 -14.66 -19.56 43.09
C ALA A 96 -14.20 -21.03 43.26
N PRO A 97 -15.01 -22.02 42.83
CA PRO A 97 -14.68 -23.44 42.93
C PRO A 97 -13.47 -23.81 42.08
#